data_AF-A0A4Q3LBB5-F1
#
_entry.id   AF-A0A4Q3LBB5-F1
#
_cell.length_a   1.000
_cell.length_b   1.000
_cell.length_c   1.000
_cell.angle_alpha   90.00
_cell.angle_beta   90.00
_cell.angle_gamma   90.00
#
_symmetry.space_group_name_H-M   'P 1'
#
loop_
_entity.id
_entity.type
_entity.pdbx_description
1 polymer ?
#
loop_
_entity_poly.entity_id
_entity_poly.type
_entity_poly.pdbx_seq_one_letter_code
_entity_poly.pdbx_strand_id
1 'polypeptide(L)'
;MSAEIEAARTKTEQVQRDLEVASAELGLTHGALERELPTHAKKGDVAWAIRQNAVLERKVQQAAEELEQVTDLLEQAQGRS
;
A
#
# COMPACT_ATOMS: atom_id res chain seq x y z
N MET A 1 27.74 -0.36 13.86
CA MET A 1 26.91 -0.74 12.69
C MET A 1 25.42 -0.63 13.00
N SER A 2 25.00 0.29 13.88
CA SER A 2 23.63 0.35 14.42
C SER A 2 22.81 1.56 13.95
N ALA A 3 23.46 2.68 13.62
CA ALA A 3 22.74 3.90 13.22
C ALA A 3 22.12 3.80 11.82
N GLU A 4 22.81 3.16 10.85
CA GLU A 4 22.24 2.98 9.51
C GLU A 4 21.07 1.98 9.50
N ILE A 5 21.13 0.93 10.32
CA ILE A 5 20.06 -0.07 10.45
C ILE A 5 18.82 0.55 11.11
N GLU A 6 19.00 1.34 12.18
CA GLU A 6 17.89 2.04 12.84
C GLU A 6 17.23 3.08 11.91
N ALA A 7 18.03 3.81 11.12
CA ALA A 7 17.53 4.75 10.13
C ALA A 7 16.75 4.03 9.00
N ALA A 8 17.26 2.87 8.54
CA ALA A 8 16.54 2.04 7.59
C ALA A 8 15.21 1.53 8.16
N ARG A 9 15.19 1.05 9.41
CA ARG A 9 13.95 0.58 10.09
C ARG A 9 12.91 1.69 10.16
N THR A 10 13.31 2.85 10.69
CA THR A 10 12.43 4.03 10.81
C THR A 10 11.86 4.43 9.45
N LYS A 11 12.67 4.38 8.39
CA LYS A 11 12.21 4.72 7.04
C LYS A 11 11.23 3.67 6.49
N THR A 12 11.51 2.39 6.69
CA THR A 12 10.65 1.28 6.27
C THR A 12 9.28 1.37 6.95
N GLU A 13 9.25 1.55 8.27
CA GLU A 13 8.00 1.73 9.05
C GLU A 13 7.19 2.94 8.57
N GLN A 14 7.86 4.05 8.24
CA GLN A 14 7.15 5.23 7.73
C GLN A 14 6.51 4.96 6.36
N VAL A 15 7.25 4.34 5.44
CA VAL A 15 6.73 4.04 4.10
C VAL A 15 5.61 3.00 4.19
N GLN A 16 5.71 2.02 5.09
CA GLN A 16 4.63 1.05 5.34
C GLN A 16 3.34 1.76 5.75
N ARG A 17 3.40 2.66 6.75
CA ARG A 17 2.23 3.46 7.18
C ARG A 17 1.65 4.31 6.05
N ASP A 18 2.51 4.95 5.26
CA ASP A 18 2.06 5.77 4.13
C ASP A 18 1.33 4.91 3.07
N LEU A 19 1.80 3.68 2.83
CA LEU A 19 1.15 2.73 1.91
C LEU A 19 -0.17 2.20 2.48
N GLU A 20 -0.26 1.89 3.76
CA GLU A 20 -1.52 1.47 4.40
C GLU A 20 -2.61 2.54 4.26
N VAL A 21 -2.26 3.82 4.50
CA VAL A 21 -3.17 4.95 4.29
C VAL A 21 -3.58 5.06 2.82
N ALA A 22 -2.61 5.00 1.89
CA ALA A 22 -2.90 5.07 0.47
C ALA A 22 -3.79 3.91 -0.01
N SER A 23 -3.59 2.71 0.52
CA SER A 23 -4.42 1.52 0.26
C SER A 23 -5.86 1.77 0.70
N ALA A 24 -6.06 2.29 1.92
CA ALA A 24 -7.38 2.61 2.46
C ALA A 24 -8.09 3.70 1.62
N GLU A 25 -7.39 4.76 1.23
CA GLU A 25 -7.93 5.83 0.39
C GLU A 25 -8.32 5.32 -1.02
N LEU A 26 -7.51 4.44 -1.60
CA LEU A 26 -7.82 3.78 -2.87
C LEU A 26 -9.05 2.89 -2.75
N GLY A 27 -9.17 2.10 -1.67
CA GLY A 27 -10.34 1.27 -1.39
C GLY A 27 -11.62 2.08 -1.23
N LEU A 28 -11.57 3.21 -0.52
CA LEU A 28 -12.70 4.14 -0.40
C LEU A 28 -13.09 4.72 -1.75
N THR A 29 -12.11 5.16 -2.55
CA THR A 29 -12.34 5.75 -3.88
C THR A 29 -12.93 4.72 -4.84
N HIS A 30 -12.36 3.52 -4.88
CA HIS A 30 -12.86 2.40 -5.68
C HIS A 30 -14.29 2.05 -5.27
N GLY A 31 -14.56 1.88 -3.98
CA GLY A 31 -15.89 1.57 -3.46
C GLY A 31 -16.93 2.64 -3.79
N ALA A 32 -16.57 3.92 -3.72
CA ALA A 32 -17.43 5.03 -4.11
C ALA A 32 -17.73 5.02 -5.62
N LEU A 33 -16.72 4.83 -6.47
CA LEU A 33 -16.91 4.72 -7.92
C LEU A 33 -17.78 3.50 -8.29
N GLU A 34 -17.63 2.38 -7.60
CA GLU A 34 -18.47 1.19 -7.78
C GLU A 34 -19.89 1.32 -7.22
N ARG A 35 -20.16 2.20 -6.27
CA ARG A 35 -21.51 2.32 -5.70
C ARG A 35 -22.31 3.46 -6.31
N GLU A 36 -21.66 4.60 -6.52
CA GLU A 36 -22.35 5.87 -6.81
C GLU A 36 -22.43 6.17 -8.31
N LEU A 37 -21.61 5.53 -9.15
CA LEU A 37 -21.74 5.72 -10.60
C LEU A 37 -22.90 4.88 -11.16
N PRO A 38 -23.77 5.49 -11.99
CA PRO A 38 -24.82 4.74 -12.66
C PRO A 38 -24.23 3.77 -13.69
N THR A 39 -24.88 2.61 -13.88
CA THR A 39 -24.35 1.50 -14.72
C THR A 39 -24.00 1.91 -16.15
N HIS A 40 -24.72 2.87 -16.72
CA HIS A 40 -24.43 3.36 -18.08
C HIS A 40 -23.13 4.16 -18.17
N ALA A 41 -22.69 4.78 -17.07
CA ALA A 41 -21.44 5.54 -16.97
C ALA A 41 -20.22 4.64 -16.68
N LYS A 42 -20.41 3.46 -16.11
CA LYS A 42 -19.35 2.46 -15.85
C LYS A 42 -19.00 1.64 -17.09
N LYS A 43 -18.61 2.32 -18.17
CA LYS A 43 -18.24 1.67 -19.45
C LYS A 43 -16.97 2.29 -20.00
N GLY A 44 -16.35 1.59 -20.95
CA GLY A 44 -15.12 2.04 -21.60
C GLY A 44 -14.03 2.37 -20.58
N ASP A 45 -13.47 3.57 -20.70
CA ASP A 45 -12.36 4.05 -19.88
C ASP A 45 -12.71 4.15 -18.39
N VAL A 46 -13.97 4.45 -18.06
CA VAL A 46 -14.42 4.51 -16.65
C VAL A 46 -14.38 3.11 -16.02
N ALA A 47 -14.87 2.08 -16.73
CA ALA A 47 -14.81 0.70 -16.26
C ALA A 47 -13.36 0.19 -16.17
N TRP A 48 -12.48 0.65 -17.05
CA TRP A 48 -11.06 0.35 -16.97
C TRP A 48 -10.41 1.02 -15.75
N ALA A 49 -10.67 2.31 -15.51
CA ALA A 49 -10.15 3.05 -14.38
C ALA A 49 -10.58 2.46 -13.03
N ILE A 50 -11.86 2.06 -12.89
CA ILE A 50 -12.38 1.37 -11.70
C ILE A 50 -11.59 0.08 -11.42
N ARG A 51 -11.40 -0.75 -12.46
CA ARG A 51 -10.61 -2.00 -12.32
C ARG A 51 -9.15 -1.73 -12.00
N GLN A 52 -8.55 -0.69 -12.58
CA GLN A 52 -7.17 -0.32 -12.29
C GLN A 52 -7.01 0.18 -10.86
N ASN A 53 -7.96 0.95 -10.33
CA ASN A 53 -7.95 1.33 -8.91
C ASN A 53 -7.94 0.10 -8.00
N ALA A 54 -8.78 -0.91 -8.29
CA ALA A 54 -8.78 -2.17 -7.54
C ALA A 54 -7.45 -2.93 -7.60
N VAL A 55 -6.76 -2.88 -8.75
CA VAL A 55 -5.42 -3.49 -8.91
C VAL A 55 -4.37 -2.71 -8.13
N LEU A 56 -4.41 -1.38 -8.18
CA LEU A 56 -3.47 -0.52 -7.46
C LEU A 56 -3.63 -0.67 -5.96
N GLU A 57 -4.86 -0.68 -5.44
CA GLU A 57 -5.18 -0.97 -4.04
C GLU A 57 -4.47 -2.23 -3.55
N ARG A 58 -4.63 -3.36 -4.27
CA ARG A 58 -3.96 -4.62 -3.93
C ARG A 58 -2.44 -4.53 -3.97
N LYS A 59 -1.87 -3.83 -4.95
CA LYS A 59 -0.41 -3.67 -5.07
C LYS A 59 0.17 -2.83 -3.92
N VAL A 60 -0.53 -1.77 -3.54
CA VAL A 60 -0.13 -0.90 -2.43
C VAL A 60 -0.21 -1.68 -1.11
N GLN A 61 -1.28 -2.46 -0.91
CA GLN A 61 -1.40 -3.35 0.24
C GLN A 61 -0.26 -4.37 0.31
N GLN A 62 0.01 -5.06 -0.80
CA GLN A 62 1.11 -6.03 -0.87
C GLN A 62 2.47 -5.36 -0.58
N ALA A 63 2.71 -4.15 -1.08
CA ALA A 63 3.95 -3.43 -0.80
C ALA A 63 4.08 -3.07 0.70
N ALA A 64 2.98 -2.77 1.39
CA ALA A 64 3.00 -2.57 2.84
C ALA A 64 3.38 -3.87 3.57
N GLU A 65 2.79 -5.01 3.20
CA GLU A 65 3.11 -6.33 3.75
C GLU A 65 4.57 -6.75 3.49
N GLU A 66 5.11 -6.42 2.31
CA GLU A 66 6.52 -6.68 1.99
C GLU A 66 7.46 -5.81 2.84
N LEU A 67 7.09 -4.57 3.17
CA LEU A 67 7.87 -3.71 4.06
C LEU A 67 7.80 -4.15 5.53
N GLU A 68 6.69 -4.77 5.96
CA GLU A 68 6.62 -5.42 7.27
C GLU A 68 7.70 -6.51 7.39
N GLN A 69 7.82 -7.37 6.36
CA GLN A 69 8.87 -8.40 6.31
C GLN A 69 10.29 -7.80 6.31
N VAL A 70 10.50 -6.68 5.60
CA VAL A 70 11.80 -5.98 5.63
C VAL A 70 12.10 -5.43 7.03
N THR A 71 11.09 -4.91 7.72
CA THR A 71 11.23 -4.43 9.10
C THR A 71 11.66 -5.56 10.03
N ASP A 72 11.01 -6.71 9.96
CA ASP A 72 11.36 -7.91 10.74
C ASP A 72 12.81 -8.37 10.48
N LEU A 73 13.26 -8.32 9.21
CA LEU A 73 14.63 -8.68 8.85
C LEU A 73 15.66 -7.69 9.41
N LEU A 74 15.33 -6.39 9.44
CA LEU A 74 16.19 -5.36 10.03
C LEU A 74 16.31 -5.53 11.54
N GLU A 75 15.21 -5.86 12.23
CA GLU A 75 15.23 -6.15 13.68
C GLU A 75 16.11 -7.37 14.00
N GLN A 76 15.98 -8.45 13.22
CA GLN A 76 16.83 -9.64 13.36
C GLN A 76 18.31 -9.33 13.11
N ALA A 77 18.63 -8.45 12.15
CA ALA A 77 19.99 -8.03 11.87
C ALA A 77 20.58 -7.17 13.00
N GLN A 78 19.76 -6.31 13.62
CA GLN A 78 20.15 -5.46 14.75
C GLN A 78 20.43 -6.29 16.01
N GLY A 79 19.62 -7.31 16.31
CA GLY A 79 19.84 -8.20 17.46
C GLY A 79 21.01 -9.19 17.30
N ARG A 80 21.60 -9.29 16.10
CA ARG A 80 22.76 -10.14 15.77
C ARG A 80 24.09 -9.37 15.70
N SER A 81 24.09 -8.04 15.83
CA SER A 81 25.29 -7.18 15.88
C SER A 81 25.69 -6.84 17.32
#